data_AF-A0A7X1X2D8-F1
#
_entry.id   AF-A0A7X1X2D8-F1
#
_cell.length_a   1.000
_cell.length_b   1.000
_cell.length_c   1.000
_cell.angle_alpha   90.00
_cell.angle_beta   90.00
_cell.angle_gamma   90.00
#
_symmetry.space_group_name_H-M   'P 1'
#
loop_
_entity.id
_entity.type
_entity.pdbx_description
1 polymer ?
#
loop_
_entity_poly.entity_id
_entity_poly.type
_entity_poly.pdbx_seq_one_letter_code
_entity_poly.pdbx_strand_id
1 'polypeptide(L)'
;MQNAIKNAVSQHDVLDGFNHAKLPIDRDSIRSRRLLHMLELVEVLRTPDNQRTMWHTLLDAGANPDFIWIRDCNDGAQQRIRPAIQIRINTCKHRGFVVLAYDAGDRGFKLLLQDGGTSIARVTVEVNVRKLATVLEDLVDDGTRRLSQDFAYNAVSSNAAIEGDYLLCP
;
A
#
# COMPACT_ATOMS: atom_id res chain seq x y z
N MET A 1 36.11 34.86 -26.88
CA MET A 1 35.87 34.22 -25.56
C MET A 1 34.39 33.93 -25.45
N GLN A 2 34.06 32.66 -25.16
CA GLN A 2 32.89 32.18 -24.42
C GLN A 2 31.49 32.20 -25.10
N ASN A 3 31.16 31.01 -25.64
CA ASN A 3 29.91 30.26 -25.55
C ASN A 3 28.62 30.98 -25.10
N ALA A 4 27.64 31.04 -25.99
CA ALA A 4 26.22 31.19 -25.64
C ALA A 4 25.42 30.00 -26.19
N ILE A 5 25.44 28.94 -25.36
CA ILE A 5 24.41 27.92 -25.10
C ILE A 5 23.27 27.82 -26.12
N LYS A 6 23.35 26.75 -26.93
CA LYS A 6 22.20 26.11 -27.57
C LYS A 6 21.34 25.45 -26.47
N ASN A 7 20.30 26.12 -25.99
CA ASN A 7 19.24 25.43 -25.26
C ASN A 7 18.22 24.94 -26.30
N ALA A 8 18.48 23.72 -26.79
CA ALA A 8 17.44 22.89 -27.37
C ALA A 8 16.34 22.78 -26.32
N VAL A 9 15.18 23.36 -26.63
CA VAL A 9 13.91 23.04 -25.99
C VAL A 9 13.65 21.58 -26.36
N SER A 10 14.17 20.66 -25.55
CA SER A 10 13.79 19.27 -25.61
C SER A 10 12.36 19.19 -25.09
N GLN A 11 11.43 19.25 -26.05
CA GLN A 11 10.17 18.55 -25.99
C GLN A 11 10.46 17.10 -25.54
N HIS A 12 10.35 16.84 -24.24
CA HIS A 12 10.00 15.52 -23.75
C HIS A 12 8.52 15.60 -23.40
N ASP A 13 7.72 15.28 -24.41
CA ASP A 13 6.69 14.26 -24.27
C ASP A 13 5.89 14.32 -22.97
N VAL A 14 4.84 15.15 -23.05
CA VAL A 14 3.55 14.87 -22.43
C VAL A 14 3.11 13.47 -22.88
N LEU A 15 3.49 12.45 -22.13
CA LEU A 15 2.97 11.09 -22.25
C LEU A 15 2.10 10.81 -21.03
N ASP A 16 0.78 10.94 -21.26
CA ASP A 16 -0.30 10.18 -20.64
C ASP A 16 -0.24 9.91 -19.13
N GLY A 17 -1.07 10.60 -18.37
CA GLY A 17 -2.05 9.96 -17.47
C GLY A 17 -1.59 9.05 -16.33
N PHE A 18 -0.30 8.94 -16.00
CA PHE A 18 0.20 8.18 -14.84
C PHE A 18 0.26 9.03 -13.57
N ASN A 19 -0.84 9.72 -13.22
CA ASN A 19 -1.00 10.22 -11.86
C ASN A 19 -1.41 9.04 -10.95
N HIS A 20 -0.55 8.02 -10.88
CA HIS A 20 -0.69 6.94 -9.91
C HIS A 20 -0.31 7.53 -8.57
N ALA A 21 -1.29 7.70 -7.68
CA ALA A 21 -0.98 7.91 -6.29
C ALA A 21 -0.01 6.79 -5.87
N LYS A 22 1.20 7.16 -5.47
CA LYS A 22 2.16 6.22 -4.90
C LYS A 22 1.96 6.22 -3.39
N LEU A 23 2.30 5.12 -2.75
CA LEU A 23 2.45 5.08 -1.31
C LEU A 23 3.57 6.06 -0.93
N PRO A 24 3.31 7.04 -0.04
CA PRO A 24 4.30 8.00 0.41
C PRO A 24 5.23 7.36 1.44
N ILE A 25 5.96 6.31 1.04
CA ILE A 25 6.88 5.54 1.87
C ILE A 25 8.29 5.69 1.30
N ASP A 26 9.24 6.03 2.18
CA ASP A 26 10.66 6.00 1.86
C ASP A 26 11.16 4.56 1.71
N ARG A 27 11.36 4.14 0.46
CA ARG A 27 11.79 2.79 0.10
C ARG A 27 13.27 2.55 0.40
N ASP A 28 14.10 3.59 0.42
CA ASP A 28 15.54 3.45 0.63
C ASP A 28 15.86 3.03 2.07
N SER A 29 14.94 3.34 3.00
CA SER A 29 15.01 2.91 4.40
C SER A 29 14.63 1.45 4.64
N ILE A 30 13.95 0.79 3.69
CA ILE A 30 13.39 -0.55 3.85
C ILE A 30 14.42 -1.63 3.51
N ARG A 31 14.61 -2.58 4.43
CA ARG A 31 15.55 -3.69 4.27
C ARG A 31 14.92 -4.92 3.62
N SER A 32 13.65 -5.19 3.91
CA SER A 32 12.93 -6.34 3.39
C SER A 32 12.58 -6.19 1.91
N ARG A 33 13.13 -7.08 1.07
CA ARG A 33 12.74 -7.20 -0.34
C ARG A 33 11.29 -7.67 -0.46
N ARG A 34 10.83 -8.50 0.47
CA ARG A 34 9.44 -8.94 0.54
C ARG A 34 8.50 -7.77 0.83
N LEU A 35 8.84 -6.89 1.77
CA LEU A 35 8.05 -5.68 2.01
C LEU A 35 8.04 -4.79 0.76
N LEU A 36 9.21 -4.53 0.15
CA LEU A 36 9.28 -3.72 -1.08
C LEU A 36 8.38 -4.27 -2.19
N HIS A 37 8.40 -5.58 -2.41
CA HIS A 37 7.52 -6.25 -3.38
C HIS A 37 6.03 -6.11 -2.99
N MET A 38 5.69 -6.21 -1.71
CA MET A 38 4.32 -5.97 -1.24
C MET A 38 3.85 -4.53 -1.53
N LEU A 39 4.70 -3.54 -1.29
CA LEU A 39 4.38 -2.13 -1.58
C LEU A 39 4.15 -1.93 -3.09
N GLU A 40 4.99 -2.51 -3.93
CA GLU A 40 4.82 -2.49 -5.38
C GLU A 40 3.47 -3.09 -5.79
N LEU A 41 3.11 -4.27 -5.26
CA LEU A 41 1.82 -4.90 -5.55
C LEU A 41 0.63 -4.02 -5.17
N VAL A 42 0.68 -3.32 -4.03
CA VAL A 42 -0.38 -2.39 -3.62
C VAL A 42 -0.53 -1.22 -4.62
N GLU A 43 0.57 -0.80 -5.25
CA GLU A 43 0.55 0.29 -6.22
C GLU A 43 0.14 -0.17 -7.63
N VAL A 44 0.52 -1.39 -8.05
CA VAL A 44 0.35 -1.83 -9.45
C VAL A 44 -0.86 -2.73 -9.67
N LEU A 45 -1.29 -3.51 -8.67
CA LEU A 45 -2.41 -4.43 -8.86
C LEU A 45 -3.72 -3.65 -8.98
N ARG A 46 -4.44 -3.91 -10.06
CA ARG A 46 -5.70 -3.26 -10.39
C ARG A 46 -6.90 -4.06 -9.92
N THR A 47 -7.95 -3.35 -9.55
CA THR A 47 -9.30 -3.92 -9.32
C THR A 47 -9.81 -4.58 -10.61
N PRO A 48 -10.77 -5.52 -10.53
CA PRO A 48 -11.30 -6.24 -11.70
C PRO A 48 -11.93 -5.32 -12.75
N ASP A 49 -12.45 -4.16 -12.35
CA ASP A 49 -12.96 -3.12 -13.25
C ASP A 49 -11.85 -2.34 -14.00
N ASN A 50 -10.59 -2.61 -13.66
CA ASN A 50 -9.37 -2.02 -14.18
C ASN A 50 -9.24 -0.49 -13.96
N GLN A 51 -10.13 0.11 -13.16
CA GLN A 51 -10.19 1.56 -12.97
C GLN A 51 -9.25 2.06 -11.87
N ARG A 52 -9.06 1.26 -10.82
CA ARG A 52 -8.32 1.64 -9.61
C ARG A 52 -7.22 0.63 -9.34
N THR A 53 -6.16 1.08 -8.66
CA THR A 53 -5.20 0.16 -8.05
C THR A 53 -5.62 -0.11 -6.60
N MET A 54 -5.04 -1.13 -5.96
CA MET A 54 -5.31 -1.41 -4.54
C MET A 54 -5.11 -0.17 -3.67
N TRP A 55 -4.09 0.65 -3.93
CA TRP A 55 -3.88 1.90 -3.23
C TRP A 55 -5.01 2.91 -3.42
N HIS A 56 -5.50 3.09 -4.65
CA HIS A 56 -6.66 3.96 -4.89
C HIS A 56 -7.90 3.45 -4.15
N THR A 57 -8.13 2.14 -4.12
CA THR A 57 -9.23 1.53 -3.35
C THR A 57 -9.08 1.79 -1.86
N LEU A 58 -7.87 1.76 -1.31
CA LEU A 58 -7.61 2.07 0.10
C LEU A 58 -7.82 3.56 0.41
N LEU A 59 -7.40 4.45 -0.48
CA LEU A 59 -7.67 5.89 -0.38
C LEU A 59 -9.16 6.19 -0.46
N ASP A 60 -9.87 5.57 -1.40
CA ASP A 60 -11.33 5.60 -1.47
C ASP A 60 -11.94 5.05 -0.19
N ALA A 61 -11.32 4.06 0.46
CA ALA A 61 -11.74 3.53 1.76
C ALA A 61 -11.41 4.45 2.96
N GLY A 62 -10.90 5.66 2.72
CA GLY A 62 -10.55 6.63 3.76
C GLY A 62 -9.16 6.43 4.37
N ALA A 63 -8.26 5.74 3.66
CA ALA A 63 -6.86 5.67 4.07
C ALA A 63 -6.23 7.07 4.12
N ASN A 64 -5.46 7.31 5.18
CA ASN A 64 -4.67 8.52 5.31
C ASN A 64 -3.23 8.21 4.86
N PRO A 65 -2.73 8.85 3.78
CA PRO A 65 -1.35 8.67 3.31
C PRO A 65 -0.28 8.98 4.37
N ASP A 66 -0.56 9.87 5.32
CA ASP A 66 0.38 10.26 6.38
C ASP A 66 0.45 9.24 7.53
N PHE A 67 -0.47 8.27 7.56
CA PHE A 67 -0.58 7.28 8.63
C PHE A 67 -0.65 5.87 8.06
N ILE A 68 0.52 5.39 7.65
CA ILE A 68 0.74 4.01 7.19
C ILE A 68 1.77 3.37 8.11
N TRP A 69 1.41 2.25 8.75
CA TRP A 69 2.37 1.46 9.51
C TRP A 69 2.92 0.34 8.65
N ILE A 70 4.24 0.19 8.68
CA ILE A 70 4.96 -0.89 8.01
C ILE A 70 5.71 -1.72 9.04
N ARG A 71 5.72 -3.03 8.85
CA ARG A 71 6.61 -3.96 9.54
C ARG A 71 7.72 -4.33 8.59
N ASP A 72 8.85 -3.63 8.69
CA ASP A 72 10.07 -4.03 8.02
C ASP A 72 10.76 -5.13 8.84
N CYS A 73 10.99 -6.29 8.23
CA CYS A 73 11.67 -7.40 8.88
C CYS A 73 12.63 -8.08 7.91
N ASN A 74 13.78 -8.54 8.41
CA ASN A 74 14.76 -9.22 7.56
C ASN A 74 14.16 -10.48 6.91
N ASP A 75 14.44 -10.70 5.61
CA ASP A 75 13.89 -11.80 4.81
C ASP A 75 14.46 -13.19 5.14
N GLY A 76 15.22 -13.31 6.23
CA GLY A 76 15.81 -14.58 6.67
C GLY A 76 14.75 -15.66 6.92
N ALA A 77 14.97 -16.86 6.38
CA ALA A 77 14.03 -17.99 6.40
C ALA A 77 13.60 -18.47 7.80
N GLN A 78 14.33 -18.10 8.85
CA GLN A 78 14.06 -18.48 10.25
C GLN A 78 13.21 -17.48 11.04
N GLN A 79 12.81 -16.36 10.43
CA GLN A 79 12.05 -15.35 11.15
C GLN A 79 10.60 -15.82 11.37
N ARG A 80 10.10 -15.74 12.61
CA ARG A 80 8.68 -15.97 12.96
C ARG A 80 7.81 -14.80 12.49
N ILE A 81 8.40 -13.62 12.39
CA ILE A 81 7.75 -12.37 12.05
C ILE A 81 7.72 -12.21 10.53
N ARG A 82 6.58 -11.78 9.99
CA ARG A 82 6.36 -11.56 8.55
C ARG A 82 6.25 -10.07 8.24
N PRO A 83 6.70 -9.61 7.06
CA PRO A 83 6.49 -8.24 6.65
C PRO A 83 4.99 -7.97 6.53
N ALA A 84 4.60 -6.76 6.89
CA ALA A 84 3.20 -6.35 6.85
C ALA A 84 3.08 -4.85 6.61
N ILE A 85 1.94 -4.45 6.05
CA ILE A 85 1.49 -3.06 6.00
C ILE A 85 0.12 -2.98 6.65
N GLN A 86 -0.08 -1.98 7.51
CA GLN A 86 -1.33 -1.71 8.19
C GLN A 86 -1.81 -0.30 7.87
N ILE A 87 -3.03 -0.21 7.40
CA ILE A 87 -3.64 1.03 6.90
C ILE A 87 -5.00 1.19 7.57
N ARG A 88 -5.26 2.39 8.10
CA ARG A 88 -6.57 2.72 8.65
C ARG A 88 -7.58 2.91 7.52
N ILE A 89 -8.76 2.33 7.65
CA ILE A 89 -9.88 2.55 6.73
C ILE A 89 -11.14 2.92 7.51
N ASN A 90 -12.04 3.63 6.83
CA ASN A 90 -13.32 4.05 7.36
C ASN A 90 -14.38 4.00 6.26
N THR A 91 -14.94 2.82 6.07
CA THR A 91 -16.02 2.57 5.10
C THR A 91 -17.28 2.10 5.80
N CYS A 92 -18.35 1.96 5.03
CA CYS A 92 -19.57 1.30 5.51
C CYS A 92 -19.35 -0.19 5.79
N LYS A 93 -18.38 -0.84 5.12
CA LYS A 93 -18.04 -2.25 5.33
C LYS A 93 -17.20 -2.48 6.57
N HIS A 94 -16.21 -1.61 6.81
CA HIS A 94 -15.29 -1.76 7.94
C HIS A 94 -14.75 -0.43 8.46
N ARG A 95 -14.61 -0.33 9.79
CA ARG A 95 -14.02 0.82 10.47
C ARG A 95 -12.91 0.36 11.39
N GLY A 96 -11.66 0.65 11.02
CA GLY A 96 -10.50 0.16 11.74
C GLY A 96 -9.31 0.05 10.83
N PHE A 97 -8.65 -1.11 10.81
CA PHE A 97 -7.44 -1.33 10.02
C PHE A 97 -7.58 -2.50 9.05
N VAL A 98 -7.00 -2.31 7.87
CA VAL A 98 -6.63 -3.38 6.94
C VAL A 98 -5.17 -3.68 7.18
N VAL A 99 -4.84 -4.96 7.36
CA VAL A 99 -3.47 -5.45 7.43
C VAL A 99 -3.23 -6.40 6.27
N LEU A 100 -2.22 -6.10 5.47
CA LEU A 100 -1.71 -7.01 4.44
C LEU A 100 -0.38 -7.56 4.93
N ALA A 101 -0.26 -8.88 4.99
CA ALA A 101 0.95 -9.59 5.39
C ALA A 101 1.21 -10.78 4.46
N TYR A 102 2.43 -11.31 4.45
CA TYR A 102 2.67 -12.62 3.82
C TYR A 102 2.02 -13.75 4.62
N ASP A 103 1.57 -14.80 3.92
CA ASP A 103 1.10 -16.02 4.59
C ASP A 103 2.26 -16.78 5.28
N ALA A 104 1.90 -17.79 6.09
CA ALA A 104 2.89 -18.54 6.86
C ALA A 104 3.87 -19.33 5.97
N GLY A 105 3.39 -19.82 4.82
CA GLY A 105 4.15 -20.64 3.86
C GLY A 105 4.85 -19.86 2.76
N ASP A 106 4.75 -18.53 2.78
CA ASP A 106 5.22 -17.62 1.73
C ASP A 106 4.67 -17.94 0.33
N ARG A 107 3.43 -18.45 0.26
CA ARG A 107 2.75 -18.81 -1.01
C ARG A 107 1.82 -17.72 -1.52
N GLY A 108 1.58 -16.71 -0.72
CA GLY A 108 0.66 -15.63 -0.97
C GLY A 108 0.59 -14.66 0.20
N PHE A 109 -0.58 -14.08 0.36
CA PHE A 109 -0.85 -13.02 1.31
C PHE A 109 -1.99 -13.38 2.25
N LYS A 110 -2.01 -12.69 3.38
CA LYS A 110 -3.07 -12.67 4.37
C LYS A 110 -3.59 -11.25 4.47
N LEU A 111 -4.88 -11.08 4.22
CA LEU A 111 -5.61 -9.84 4.49
C LEU A 111 -6.35 -9.99 5.82
N LEU A 112 -6.15 -9.03 6.72
CA LEU A 112 -6.85 -8.98 8.00
C LEU A 112 -7.63 -7.68 8.13
N LEU A 113 -8.86 -7.77 8.65
CA LEU A 113 -9.61 -6.60 9.09
C LEU A 113 -9.62 -6.58 10.62
N GLN A 114 -9.19 -5.46 11.22
CA GLN A 114 -9.17 -5.26 12.67
C GLN A 114 -10.08 -4.09 13.03
N ASP A 115 -10.93 -4.25 14.03
CA ASP A 115 -11.77 -3.15 14.50
C ASP A 115 -10.89 -2.10 15.21
N GLY A 116 -11.22 -0.82 15.06
CA GLY A 116 -10.48 0.26 15.71
C GLY A 116 -10.43 0.08 17.24
N GLY A 117 -9.23 0.10 17.81
CA GLY A 117 -9.03 -0.11 19.25
C GLY A 117 -8.89 -1.58 19.68
N THR A 118 -8.90 -2.53 18.73
CA THR A 118 -8.63 -3.94 19.00
C THR A 118 -7.47 -4.47 18.18
N SER A 119 -6.77 -5.41 18.80
CA SER A 119 -5.65 -6.15 18.22
C SER A 119 -6.08 -7.51 17.64
N ILE A 120 -7.38 -7.79 17.58
CA ILE A 120 -7.89 -9.07 17.11
C ILE A 120 -8.46 -8.87 15.71
N ALA A 121 -8.03 -9.71 14.78
CA ALA A 121 -8.57 -9.71 13.44
C ALA A 121 -10.00 -10.25 13.45
N ARG A 122 -10.95 -9.42 13.02
CA ARG A 122 -12.34 -9.80 12.79
C ARG A 122 -12.50 -10.68 11.56
N VAL A 123 -11.75 -10.36 10.51
CA VAL A 123 -11.71 -11.13 9.26
C VAL A 123 -10.27 -11.49 8.95
N THR A 124 -10.06 -12.70 8.49
CA THR A 124 -8.78 -13.20 7.99
C THR A 124 -9.03 -13.95 6.69
N VAL A 125 -8.37 -13.54 5.61
CA VAL A 125 -8.45 -14.19 4.31
C VAL A 125 -7.04 -14.45 3.78
N GLU A 126 -6.73 -15.70 3.47
CA GLU A 126 -5.53 -16.07 2.73
C GLU A 126 -5.82 -16.02 1.23
N VAL A 127 -4.96 -15.36 0.47
CA VAL A 127 -5.18 -15.04 -0.94
C VAL A 127 -3.88 -15.07 -1.71
N ASN A 128 -3.92 -15.61 -2.94
CA ASN A 128 -2.78 -15.52 -3.84
C ASN A 128 -2.71 -14.17 -4.55
N VAL A 129 -1.56 -13.83 -5.13
CA VAL A 129 -1.34 -12.55 -5.82
C VAL A 129 -2.45 -12.25 -6.86
N ARG A 130 -2.90 -13.27 -7.62
CA ARG A 130 -3.87 -13.09 -8.72
C ARG A 130 -5.24 -12.62 -8.26
N LYS A 131 -5.64 -12.94 -7.02
CA LYS A 131 -6.94 -12.56 -6.46
C LYS A 131 -6.84 -11.45 -5.41
N LEU A 132 -5.63 -10.97 -5.12
CA LEU A 132 -5.39 -10.06 -4.00
C LEU A 132 -6.18 -8.75 -4.13
N ALA A 133 -6.16 -8.13 -5.32
CA ALA A 133 -6.89 -6.88 -5.57
C ALA A 133 -8.41 -7.07 -5.47
N THR A 134 -8.94 -8.15 -6.05
CA THR A 134 -10.38 -8.49 -5.98
C THR A 134 -10.85 -8.68 -4.55
N VAL A 135 -10.12 -9.48 -3.76
CA VAL A 135 -10.48 -9.74 -2.37
C VAL A 135 -10.36 -8.47 -1.52
N LEU A 136 -9.35 -7.63 -1.76
CA LEU A 136 -9.24 -6.37 -1.06
C LEU A 136 -10.45 -5.48 -1.33
N GLU A 137 -10.82 -5.28 -2.60
CA GLU A 137 -11.98 -4.48 -2.99
C GLU A 137 -13.28 -5.00 -2.35
N ASP A 138 -13.51 -6.32 -2.41
CA ASP A 138 -14.67 -6.95 -1.80
C ASP A 138 -14.75 -6.68 -0.29
N LEU A 139 -13.60 -6.63 0.40
CA LEU A 139 -13.53 -6.39 1.84
C LEU A 139 -13.71 -4.92 2.22
N VAL A 140 -13.12 -3.99 1.46
CA VAL A 140 -12.98 -2.59 1.90
C VAL A 140 -13.88 -1.61 1.17
N ASP A 141 -14.12 -1.81 -0.13
CA ASP A 141 -14.77 -0.82 -0.98
C ASP A 141 -16.28 -0.79 -0.74
N ASP A 142 -16.82 0.37 -0.36
CA ASP A 142 -18.26 0.59 -0.19
C ASP A 142 -18.92 1.27 -1.41
N GLY A 143 -18.18 1.37 -2.52
CA GLY A 143 -18.63 2.02 -3.76
C GLY A 143 -18.53 3.54 -3.73
N THR A 144 -18.10 4.13 -2.60
CA THR A 144 -17.90 5.57 -2.48
C THR A 144 -16.49 5.93 -2.95
N ARG A 145 -16.41 6.72 -4.02
CA ARG A 145 -15.14 7.30 -4.48
C ARG A 145 -14.85 8.56 -3.67
N ARG A 146 -13.88 8.48 -2.77
CA ARG A 146 -13.48 9.60 -1.90
C ARG A 146 -12.34 10.40 -2.53
N LEU A 147 -11.60 9.79 -3.45
CA LEU A 147 -10.70 10.51 -4.34
C LEU A 147 -11.49 11.13 -5.50
N SER A 148 -11.57 12.46 -5.52
CA SER A 148 -11.82 13.21 -6.75
C SER A 148 -10.49 13.35 -7.49
N GLN A 149 -10.52 13.39 -8.83
CA GLN A 149 -9.42 13.18 -9.79
C GLN A 149 -8.09 13.97 -9.61
N ASP A 150 -7.95 14.84 -8.61
CA ASP A 150 -6.85 15.80 -8.46
C ASP A 150 -6.14 15.69 -7.10
N PHE A 151 -5.43 14.59 -6.86
CA PHE A 151 -4.46 14.53 -5.77
C PHE A 151 -3.05 14.26 -6.29
N ALA A 152 -2.32 15.34 -6.57
CA ALA A 152 -0.87 15.31 -6.71
C ALA A 152 -0.24 15.33 -5.30
N TYR A 153 0.08 14.17 -4.74
CA TYR A 153 0.80 14.09 -3.47
C TYR A 153 2.30 14.39 -3.71
N ASN A 154 2.75 15.57 -3.25
CA ASN A 154 4.15 16.03 -3.27
C ASN A 154 4.78 16.02 -1.86
N ALA A 155 4.46 15.04 -1.03
CA ALA A 155 5.10 14.89 0.28
C ALA A 155 5.53 13.44 0.49
N VAL A 156 6.85 13.23 0.60
CA VAL A 156 7.41 12.00 1.14
C VAL A 156 7.13 12.05 2.65
N SER A 157 6.14 11.28 3.11
CA SER A 157 5.88 11.15 4.54
C SER A 157 7.01 10.37 5.17
N SER A 158 7.58 10.94 6.23
CA SER A 158 8.58 10.29 7.09
C SER A 158 7.86 9.25 7.94
N ASN A 159 7.42 8.17 7.31
CA ASN A 159 6.72 7.10 8.00
C ASN A 159 7.68 6.51 9.05
N ALA A 160 7.23 6.47 10.30
CA ALA A 160 7.93 5.78 11.35
C ALA A 160 7.91 4.28 11.01
N ALA A 161 9.01 3.78 10.45
CA ALA A 161 9.31 2.36 10.49
C ALA A 161 9.44 1.99 11.97
N ILE A 162 8.38 1.44 12.55
CA ILE A 162 8.44 0.98 13.93
C ILE A 162 9.23 -0.33 13.90
N GLU A 163 10.50 -0.24 14.27
CA GLU A 163 11.30 -1.41 14.63
C GLU A 163 10.72 -1.96 15.95
N GLY A 164 9.68 -2.79 15.85
CA GLY A 164 8.98 -3.30 17.02
C GLY A 164 7.70 -4.07 16.71
N ASP A 165 7.42 -5.03 17.58
CA ASP A 165 6.42 -6.13 17.49
C ASP A 165 4.93 -5.68 17.58
N TYR A 166 4.63 -4.41 17.29
CA TYR A 166 3.31 -3.79 17.54
C TYR A 166 2.28 -4.07 16.46
N LEU A 167 2.74 -4.49 15.28
CA LEU A 167 1.89 -5.16 14.32
C LEU A 167 1.86 -6.62 14.77
N LEU A 168 0.69 -7.18 14.96
CA LEU A 168 0.46 -8.36 15.80
C LEU A 168 1.27 -9.62 15.46
N CYS A 169 1.83 -10.21 16.51
CA CYS A 169 1.98 -11.65 16.69
C CYS A 169 0.60 -12.27 17.03
N PRO A 170 0.25 -13.44 16.47
CA PRO A 170 -0.92 -14.21 16.90
C PRO A 170 -0.74 -14.78 18.31
#